data_AF-V6F6X9-F1
#
_entry.id   AF-V6F6X9-F1
#
_cell.length_a   1.000
_cell.length_b   1.000
_cell.length_c   1.000
_cell.angle_alpha   90.00
_cell.angle_beta   90.00
_cell.angle_gamma   90.00
#
_symmetry.space_group_name_H-M   'P 1'
#
loop_
_entity.id
_entity.type
_entity.pdbx_description
1 polymer ?
#
loop_
_entity_poly.entity_id
_entity_poly.type
_entity_poly.pdbx_seq_one_letter_code
_entity_poly.pdbx_strand_id
1 'polypeptide(L)'
;MPRASWVLVLVGLFLSACYQVSPPVVENGSALPGWRDGVYGRDDGTQVDIRWDGDQSGFVIGAGGVARLEPLANGLYLVDYQAERRITLLARRADNGDVIFVQPEAEAERRWLSSHQLSLRPGPIPRLEGGAAAIRQYFTDLARHVPATELHEAARLRWLHS
;
A
#
# COMPACT_ATOMS: atom_id res chain seq x y z
N MET A 1 -22.60 1.27 -26.99
CA MET A 1 -21.25 1.76 -27.31
C MET A 1 -20.39 1.62 -26.07
N PRO A 2 -19.53 0.58 -25.96
CA PRO A 2 -18.72 0.39 -24.77
C PRO A 2 -17.59 1.44 -24.79
N ARG A 3 -17.58 2.32 -23.79
CA ARG A 3 -16.46 3.23 -23.53
C ARG A 3 -15.26 2.39 -23.09
N ALA A 4 -14.49 1.92 -24.05
CA ALA A 4 -13.26 1.19 -23.83
C ALA A 4 -12.29 2.07 -23.03
N SER A 5 -12.10 1.71 -21.76
CA SER A 5 -10.81 1.31 -21.20
C SER A 5 -9.57 2.17 -21.45
N TRP A 6 -9.68 3.50 -21.50
CA TRP A 6 -8.48 4.36 -21.40
C TRP A 6 -7.97 4.48 -19.95
N VAL A 7 -8.82 4.22 -18.95
CA VAL A 7 -8.44 4.20 -17.52
C VAL A 7 -7.56 2.99 -17.18
N LEU A 8 -7.65 1.88 -17.93
CA LEU A 8 -6.90 0.65 -17.66
C LEU A 8 -5.43 0.70 -18.10
N VAL A 9 -5.08 1.57 -19.06
CA VAL A 9 -3.70 1.63 -19.60
C VAL A 9 -2.82 2.59 -18.80
N LEU A 10 -3.37 3.68 -18.27
CA LEU A 10 -2.62 4.64 -17.45
C LEU A 10 -2.41 4.17 -16.01
N VAL A 11 -3.29 3.31 -15.50
CA VAL A 11 -3.16 2.73 -14.16
C VAL A 11 -2.04 1.68 -14.09
N GLY A 12 -1.65 1.07 -15.22
CA GLY A 12 -0.63 0.01 -15.27
C GLY A 12 0.82 0.44 -14.97
N LEU A 13 1.14 1.75 -14.98
CA LEU A 13 2.48 2.26 -14.69
C LEU A 13 2.66 2.77 -13.25
N PHE A 14 1.57 2.96 -12.50
CA PHE A 14 1.58 3.47 -11.12
C PHE A 14 1.22 2.40 -10.07
N LEU A 15 1.10 1.13 -10.47
CA LEU A 15 0.66 0.02 -9.62
C LEU A 15 1.77 -0.95 -9.18
N SER A 16 3.03 -0.64 -9.46
CA SER A 16 4.15 -1.53 -9.11
C SER A 16 4.41 -1.64 -7.60
N ALA A 17 3.86 -0.74 -6.77
CA ALA A 17 3.97 -0.81 -5.30
C ALA A 17 2.83 -1.58 -4.65
N CYS A 18 1.84 -1.99 -5.43
CA CYS A 18 0.64 -2.65 -4.95
C CYS A 18 0.74 -4.14 -5.21
N TYR A 19 0.58 -4.95 -4.17
CA TYR A 19 0.52 -6.40 -4.30
C TYR A 19 -0.88 -6.89 -3.99
N GLN A 20 -1.51 -7.58 -4.94
CA GLN A 20 -2.73 -8.30 -4.63
C GLN A 20 -2.39 -9.49 -3.72
N VAL A 21 -3.13 -9.66 -2.63
CA VAL A 21 -2.96 -10.79 -1.70
C VAL A 21 -4.26 -11.58 -1.55
N SER A 22 -4.13 -12.85 -1.16
CA SER A 22 -5.29 -13.74 -0.96
C SER A 22 -5.83 -13.66 0.48
N PRO A 23 -5.03 -13.89 1.55
CA PRO A 23 -5.47 -13.62 2.92
C PRO A 23 -5.31 -12.14 3.30
N PRO A 24 -6.09 -11.62 4.28
CA PRO A 24 -5.72 -10.37 4.92
C PRO A 24 -4.36 -10.54 5.61
N VAL A 25 -3.53 -9.51 5.57
CA VAL A 25 -2.17 -9.53 6.12
C VAL A 25 -2.12 -8.80 7.46
N VAL A 26 -2.93 -7.76 7.64
CA VAL A 26 -3.10 -7.02 8.90
C VAL A 26 -4.52 -7.22 9.40
N GLU A 27 -4.67 -7.88 10.55
CA GLU A 27 -6.00 -8.16 11.13
C GLU A 27 -6.58 -6.93 11.84
N ASN A 28 -5.77 -6.25 12.65
CA ASN A 28 -6.12 -5.04 13.36
C ASN A 28 -5.13 -3.94 12.99
N GLY A 29 -5.61 -2.89 12.36
CA GLY A 29 -4.81 -1.72 12.07
C GLY A 29 -4.62 -0.85 13.30
N SER A 30 -3.65 0.05 13.23
CA SER A 30 -3.37 1.04 14.27
C SER A 30 -3.74 2.45 13.82
N ALA A 31 -4.30 3.25 14.73
CA ALA A 31 -4.38 4.69 14.54
C ALA A 31 -2.95 5.24 14.61
N LEU A 32 -2.46 5.80 13.50
CA LEU A 32 -1.08 6.26 13.42
C LEU A 32 -0.98 7.73 13.84
N PRO A 33 -0.07 8.08 14.78
CA PRO A 33 0.13 9.46 15.19
C PRO A 33 0.43 10.37 14.00
N GLY A 34 -0.43 11.37 13.81
CA GLY A 34 -0.29 12.39 12.78
C GLY A 34 -0.62 11.95 11.35
N TRP A 35 -1.26 10.79 11.17
CA TRP A 35 -2.13 10.57 10.01
C TRP A 35 -3.39 11.42 10.18
N ARG A 36 -3.80 12.14 9.14
CA ARG A 36 -4.92 13.07 9.22
C ARG A 36 -6.16 12.45 8.61
N ASP A 37 -7.29 12.61 9.28
CA ASP A 37 -8.58 12.40 8.62
C ASP A 37 -8.82 13.56 7.66
N GLY A 38 -9.47 13.28 6.53
CA GLY A 38 -9.84 14.28 5.53
C GLY A 38 -9.65 13.81 4.09
N VAL A 39 -9.54 14.78 3.20
CA VAL A 39 -9.49 14.55 1.75
C VAL A 39 -8.05 14.53 1.25
N TYR A 40 -7.72 13.45 0.54
CA TYR A 40 -6.43 13.24 -0.10
C TYR A 40 -6.58 13.24 -1.62
N GLY A 41 -5.69 13.95 -2.32
CA GLY A 41 -5.59 13.96 -3.78
C GLY A 41 -4.64 12.87 -4.29
N ARG A 42 -5.04 12.19 -5.36
CA ARG A 42 -4.23 11.19 -6.06
C ARG A 42 -3.51 11.80 -7.26
N ASP A 43 -2.52 11.08 -7.79
CA ASP A 43 -1.75 11.52 -8.96
C ASP A 43 -2.58 11.58 -10.25
N ASP A 44 -3.70 10.86 -10.32
CA ASP A 44 -4.66 10.92 -11.45
C ASP A 44 -5.65 12.10 -11.35
N GLY A 45 -5.49 12.96 -10.34
CA GLY A 45 -6.36 14.12 -10.08
C GLY A 45 -7.65 13.80 -9.34
N THR A 46 -7.92 12.52 -9.04
CA THR A 46 -9.07 12.14 -8.22
C THR A 46 -8.81 12.41 -6.73
N GLN A 47 -9.89 12.51 -5.95
CA GLN A 47 -9.84 12.73 -4.51
C GLN A 47 -10.47 11.56 -3.78
N VAL A 48 -9.96 11.30 -2.57
CA VAL A 48 -10.48 10.25 -1.70
C VAL A 48 -10.55 10.75 -0.27
N ASP A 49 -11.70 10.52 0.36
CA ASP A 49 -11.88 10.73 1.79
C ASP A 49 -11.24 9.57 2.57
N ILE A 50 -10.47 9.90 3.61
CA ILE A 50 -9.81 8.93 4.47
C ILE A 50 -10.12 9.31 5.91
N ARG A 51 -10.69 8.36 6.67
CA ARG A 51 -11.07 8.58 8.07
C ARG A 51 -10.76 7.36 8.92
N TRP A 52 -10.16 7.58 10.09
CA TRP A 52 -10.00 6.51 11.08
C TRP A 52 -11.36 6.04 11.62
N ASP A 53 -11.53 4.73 11.68
CA ASP A 53 -12.66 4.05 12.30
C ASP A 53 -12.14 3.05 13.35
N GLY A 54 -12.37 3.39 14.62
CA GLY A 54 -11.92 2.59 15.75
C GLY A 54 -12.62 1.23 15.86
N ASP A 55 -13.89 1.15 15.44
CA ASP A 55 -14.66 -0.10 15.49
C ASP A 55 -14.14 -1.10 14.46
N GLN A 56 -13.68 -0.60 13.31
CA GLN A 56 -13.07 -1.42 12.25
C GLN A 56 -11.56 -1.62 12.42
N SER A 57 -10.96 -0.91 13.39
CA SER A 57 -9.51 -0.81 13.59
C SER A 57 -8.79 -0.53 12.28
N GLY A 58 -9.25 0.47 11.53
CA GLY A 58 -8.74 0.79 10.21
C GLY A 58 -9.21 2.14 9.67
N PHE A 59 -8.56 2.61 8.62
CA PHE A 59 -8.96 3.81 7.90
C PHE A 59 -10.00 3.45 6.83
N VAL A 60 -11.18 4.01 6.94
CA VAL A 60 -12.20 3.94 5.90
C VAL A 60 -11.79 4.85 4.75
N ILE A 61 -11.81 4.30 3.54
CA ILE A 61 -11.37 4.94 2.30
C ILE A 61 -12.60 5.10 1.40
N GLY A 62 -12.99 6.35 1.16
CA GLY A 62 -14.15 6.71 0.36
C GLY A 62 -15.43 6.02 0.85
N ALA A 63 -16.16 5.40 -0.09
CA ALA A 63 -17.49 4.85 0.18
C ALA A 63 -17.50 3.40 0.69
N GLY A 64 -16.36 2.76 1.00
CA GLY A 64 -16.43 1.41 1.56
C GLY A 64 -15.16 0.54 1.62
N GLY A 65 -13.97 1.05 1.31
CA GLY A 65 -12.74 0.29 1.52
C GLY A 65 -12.16 0.50 2.92
N VAL A 66 -11.48 -0.49 3.49
CA VAL A 66 -10.79 -0.34 4.78
C VAL A 66 -9.31 -0.61 4.61
N ALA A 67 -8.46 0.38 4.94
CA ALA A 67 -7.02 0.21 5.02
C ALA A 67 -6.61 -0.04 6.47
N ARG A 68 -6.01 -1.19 6.75
CA ARG A 68 -5.41 -1.51 8.04
C ARG A 68 -3.91 -1.32 7.99
N LEU A 69 -3.39 -0.58 8.95
CA LEU A 69 -1.99 -0.18 8.95
C LEU A 69 -1.25 -0.81 10.12
N GLU A 70 -0.10 -1.36 9.84
CA GLU A 70 0.84 -1.90 10.83
C GLU A 70 2.14 -1.08 10.77
N PRO A 71 2.56 -0.44 11.88
CA PRO A 71 3.83 0.28 11.92
C PRO A 71 5.01 -0.67 11.81
N LEU A 72 5.96 -0.32 10.95
CA LEU A 72 7.21 -1.04 10.74
C LEU A 72 8.40 -0.19 11.22
N ALA A 73 9.62 -0.68 10.98
CA ALA A 73 10.84 0.08 11.26
C ALA A 73 10.98 1.31 10.35
N ASN A 74 11.86 2.23 10.74
CA ASN A 74 12.29 3.36 9.91
C ASN A 74 11.15 4.29 9.42
N GLY A 75 10.07 4.40 10.19
CA GLY A 75 8.92 5.26 9.85
C GLY A 75 8.09 4.76 8.66
N LEU A 76 8.26 3.48 8.30
CA LEU A 76 7.46 2.80 7.29
C LEU A 76 6.24 2.13 7.92
N TYR A 77 5.24 1.87 7.09
CA TYR A 77 3.99 1.23 7.46
C TYR A 77 3.63 0.18 6.41
N LEU A 78 3.23 -1.00 6.86
CA LEU A 78 2.51 -1.94 6.01
C LEU A 78 1.06 -1.49 5.94
N VAL A 79 0.58 -1.20 4.73
CA VAL A 79 -0.82 -0.88 4.46
C VAL A 79 -1.46 -2.12 3.85
N ASP A 80 -2.52 -2.62 4.46
CA ASP A 80 -3.37 -3.70 3.95
C ASP A 80 -4.77 -3.14 3.66
N TYR A 81 -5.01 -2.84 2.38
CA TYR A 81 -6.30 -2.37 1.88
C TYR A 81 -7.21 -3.55 1.58
N GLN A 82 -8.29 -3.67 2.35
CA GLN A 82 -9.24 -4.78 2.31
C GLN A 82 -10.59 -4.30 1.77
N ALA A 83 -10.73 -4.34 0.45
CA ALA A 83 -11.99 -4.08 -0.25
C ALA A 83 -12.23 -5.17 -1.32
N GLU A 84 -12.85 -4.82 -2.46
CA GLU A 84 -13.04 -5.73 -3.61
C GLU A 84 -11.73 -6.40 -4.06
N ARG A 85 -10.62 -5.66 -3.98
CA ARG A 85 -9.27 -6.17 -4.11
C ARG A 85 -8.57 -6.02 -2.78
N ARG A 86 -7.91 -7.09 -2.33
CA ARG A 86 -6.98 -7.04 -1.20
C ARG A 86 -5.63 -6.65 -1.71
N ILE A 87 -5.15 -5.49 -1.29
CA ILE A 87 -3.90 -4.91 -1.76
C ILE A 87 -3.03 -4.59 -0.57
N THR A 88 -1.81 -5.13 -0.55
CA THR A 88 -0.79 -4.75 0.43
C THR A 88 0.29 -3.92 -0.23
N LEU A 89 0.80 -2.93 0.50
CA LEU A 89 1.87 -2.05 0.04
C LEU A 89 2.63 -1.43 1.21
N LEU A 90 3.80 -0.87 0.91
CA LEU A 90 4.64 -0.17 1.89
C LEU A 90 4.43 1.34 1.75
N ALA A 91 4.27 2.04 2.86
CA ALA A 91 4.07 3.47 2.89
C ALA A 91 4.97 4.16 3.91
N ARG A 92 5.26 5.44 3.68
CA ARG A 92 5.79 6.36 4.70
C ARG A 92 5.00 7.64 4.66
N ARG A 93 5.03 8.37 5.77
CA ARG A 93 4.44 9.70 5.84
C ARG A 93 5.49 10.77 5.53
N ALA A 94 5.09 11.83 4.85
CA ALA A 94 5.89 13.04 4.73
C ALA A 94 5.45 14.11 5.73
N ASP A 95 6.33 15.06 6.03
CA ASP A 95 6.09 16.10 7.04
C ASP A 95 4.92 17.03 6.70
N ASN A 96 4.63 17.20 5.40
CA ASN A 96 3.49 17.98 4.92
C ASN A 96 2.13 17.27 5.07
N GLY A 97 2.11 16.03 5.58
CA GLY A 97 0.91 15.22 5.74
C GLY A 97 0.62 14.28 4.57
N ASP A 98 1.43 14.32 3.50
CA ASP A 98 1.30 13.38 2.39
C ASP A 98 1.63 11.95 2.85
N VAL A 99 1.04 10.99 2.14
CA VAL A 99 1.36 9.57 2.25
C VAL A 99 2.09 9.17 0.98
N ILE A 100 3.30 8.66 1.13
CA ILE A 100 4.16 8.24 0.03
C ILE A 100 4.18 6.71 0.03
N PHE A 101 3.72 6.11 -1.05
CA PHE A 101 3.84 4.68 -1.28
C PHE A 101 5.20 4.40 -1.90
N VAL A 102 5.91 3.44 -1.32
CA VAL A 102 7.28 3.09 -1.72
C VAL A 102 7.36 1.61 -2.07
N GLN A 103 8.33 1.28 -2.90
CA GLN A 103 8.62 -0.11 -3.26
C GLN A 103 10.14 -0.31 -3.38
N PRO A 104 10.64 -1.53 -3.20
CA PRO A 104 12.03 -1.85 -3.51
C PRO A 104 12.29 -1.84 -5.03
N GLU A 105 13.55 -1.65 -5.39
CA GLU A 105 14.05 -1.94 -6.74
C GLU A 105 13.74 -3.38 -7.17
N ALA A 106 13.43 -3.61 -8.45
CA ALA A 106 12.94 -4.90 -8.95
C ALA A 106 13.92 -6.08 -8.75
N GLU A 107 15.23 -5.81 -8.68
CA GLU A 107 16.22 -6.84 -8.33
C GLU A 107 16.23 -7.17 -6.85
N ALA A 108 16.13 -6.14 -5.99
CA ALA A 108 16.03 -6.32 -4.55
C ALA A 108 14.72 -7.06 -4.19
N GLU A 109 13.60 -6.65 -4.79
CA GLU A 109 12.30 -7.28 -4.65
C GLU A 109 12.37 -8.79 -4.91
N ARG A 110 12.89 -9.21 -6.06
CA ARG A 110 13.01 -10.64 -6.42
C ARG A 110 13.85 -11.43 -5.42
N ARG A 111 14.94 -10.83 -4.92
CA ARG A 111 15.83 -11.44 -3.92
C ARG A 111 15.12 -11.65 -2.59
N TRP A 112 14.41 -10.62 -2.11
CA TRP A 112 13.68 -10.65 -0.84
C TRP A 112 12.44 -11.55 -0.89
N LEU A 113 11.72 -11.59 -2.00
CA LEU A 113 10.60 -12.51 -2.16
C LEU A 113 11.04 -13.98 -2.06
N SER A 114 12.15 -14.31 -2.73
CA SER A 114 12.70 -15.67 -2.73
C SER A 114 13.13 -16.11 -1.33
N SER A 115 13.71 -15.21 -0.51
CA SER A 115 14.10 -15.54 0.88
C SER A 115 12.91 -15.81 1.79
N HIS A 116 11.71 -15.36 1.41
CA HIS A 116 10.47 -15.52 2.17
C HIS A 116 9.56 -16.62 1.61
N GLN A 117 10.02 -17.39 0.62
CA GLN A 117 9.22 -18.39 -0.10
C GLN A 117 7.93 -17.78 -0.70
N LEU A 118 8.00 -16.50 -1.08
CA LEU A 118 6.93 -15.80 -1.76
C LEU A 118 7.19 -15.81 -3.27
N SER A 119 6.12 -15.71 -4.05
CA SER A 119 6.22 -15.55 -5.50
C SER A 119 5.30 -14.44 -6.00
N LEU A 120 5.69 -13.82 -7.12
CA LEU A 120 4.86 -12.86 -7.82
C LEU A 120 4.25 -13.51 -9.04
N ARG A 121 2.91 -13.49 -9.11
CA ARG A 121 2.17 -13.81 -10.32
C ARG A 121 1.89 -12.51 -11.08
N PRO A 122 2.29 -12.41 -12.37
CA PRO A 122 2.01 -11.24 -13.19
C PRO A 122 0.51 -10.95 -13.34
N GLY A 123 0.16 -9.67 -13.45
CA GLY A 123 -1.20 -9.19 -13.66
C GLY A 123 -1.26 -7.66 -13.64
N PRO A 124 -2.45 -7.05 -13.82
CA PRO A 124 -2.60 -5.59 -13.76
C PRO A 124 -2.15 -5.00 -12.42
N ILE A 125 -2.36 -5.76 -11.34
CA ILE A 125 -1.70 -5.60 -10.05
C ILE A 125 -0.99 -6.93 -9.82
N PRO A 126 0.35 -6.97 -9.67
CA PRO A 126 1.06 -8.19 -9.36
C PRO A 126 0.47 -8.88 -8.12
N ARG A 127 0.26 -10.18 -8.18
CA ARG A 127 -0.25 -10.94 -7.03
C ARG A 127 0.91 -11.55 -6.28
N LEU A 128 1.00 -11.22 -4.99
CA LEU A 128 1.95 -11.81 -4.06
C LEU A 128 1.36 -13.07 -3.44
N GLU A 129 1.93 -14.22 -3.81
CA GLU A 129 1.46 -15.53 -3.39
C GLU A 129 2.27 -16.03 -2.20
N GLY A 130 1.57 -16.47 -1.16
CA GLY A 130 2.15 -16.97 0.08
C GLY A 130 1.17 -16.85 1.24
N GLY A 131 1.62 -17.28 2.42
CA GLY A 131 0.87 -17.12 3.66
C GLY A 131 0.96 -15.68 4.21
N ALA A 132 -0.08 -15.24 4.92
CA ALA A 132 -0.13 -13.89 5.51
C ALA A 132 1.09 -13.59 6.40
N ALA A 133 1.54 -14.57 7.20
CA ALA A 133 2.72 -14.42 8.05
C ALA A 133 4.01 -14.20 7.25
N ALA A 134 4.19 -14.92 6.14
CA ALA A 134 5.37 -14.76 5.28
C ALA A 134 5.35 -13.40 4.56
N ILE A 135 4.18 -12.95 4.11
CA ILE A 135 3.99 -11.62 3.50
C ILE A 135 4.32 -10.52 4.51
N ARG A 136 3.81 -10.63 5.75
CA ARG A 136 4.11 -9.65 6.81
C ARG A 136 5.61 -9.63 7.15
N GLN A 137 6.24 -10.79 7.24
CA GLN A 137 7.67 -10.92 7.49
C GLN A 137 8.50 -10.26 6.36
N TYR A 138 8.10 -10.47 5.10
CA TYR A 138 8.72 -9.82 3.94
C TYR A 138 8.72 -8.29 4.06
N PHE A 139 7.57 -7.67 4.34
CA PHE A 139 7.51 -6.21 4.53
C PHE A 139 8.29 -5.73 5.75
N THR A 140 8.29 -6.51 6.84
CA THR A 140 9.06 -6.21 8.05
C THR A 140 10.56 -6.17 7.75
N ASP A 141 11.05 -7.16 7.00
CA ASP A 141 12.47 -7.26 6.68
C ASP A 141 12.89 -6.24 5.62
N LEU A 142 12.03 -5.94 4.64
CA LEU A 142 12.23 -4.79 3.75
C LEU A 142 12.43 -3.50 4.56
N ALA A 143 11.52 -3.21 5.50
CA ALA A 143 11.58 -1.98 6.27
C ALA A 143 12.82 -1.89 7.18
N ARG A 144 13.38 -3.02 7.61
CA ARG A 144 14.57 -3.07 8.48
C ARG A 144 15.89 -3.07 7.74
N HIS A 145 15.95 -3.74 6.59
CA HIS A 145 17.22 -4.13 5.98
C HIS A 145 17.45 -3.52 4.61
N VAL A 146 16.42 -3.06 3.91
CA VAL A 146 16.60 -2.35 2.64
C VAL A 146 16.92 -0.88 2.93
N PRO A 147 18.04 -0.36 2.42
CA PRO A 147 18.37 1.05 2.54
C PRO A 147 17.24 1.93 1.97
N ALA A 148 16.96 3.06 2.62
CA ALA A 148 15.94 4.00 2.12
C ALA A 148 16.24 4.52 0.70
N THR A 149 17.50 4.50 0.27
CA THR A 149 17.93 4.84 -1.09
C THR A 149 17.53 3.81 -2.15
N GLU A 150 17.20 2.58 -1.73
CA GLU A 150 16.71 1.49 -2.60
C GLU A 150 15.18 1.37 -2.55
N LEU A 151 14.51 2.24 -1.79
CA LEU A 151 13.05 2.39 -1.77
C LEU A 151 12.68 3.64 -2.54
N HIS A 152 12.12 3.47 -3.74
CA HIS A 152 11.65 4.60 -4.53
C HIS A 152 10.17 4.85 -4.33
N GLU A 153 9.78 6.11 -4.53
CA GLU A 153 8.38 6.53 -4.53
C GLU A 153 7.68 5.97 -5.77
N ALA A 154 6.59 5.24 -5.53
CA ALA A 154 5.78 4.65 -6.58
C ALA A 154 4.49 5.43 -6.82
N ALA A 155 3.93 6.03 -5.77
CA ALA A 155 2.72 6.83 -5.81
C ALA A 155 2.61 7.71 -4.56
N ARG A 156 1.77 8.74 -4.63
CA ARG A 156 1.54 9.66 -3.51
C ARG A 156 0.06 10.01 -3.32
N LEU A 157 -0.36 10.05 -2.07
CA LEU A 157 -1.57 10.74 -1.65
C LEU A 157 -1.20 12.09 -1.05
N ARG A 158 -1.68 13.17 -1.67
CA ARG A 158 -1.43 14.55 -1.20
C ARG A 158 -2.52 14.98 -0.26
N TRP A 159 -2.17 15.45 0.93
CA TRP A 159 -3.17 15.99 1.84
C TRP A 159 -3.73 17.30 1.26
N LEU A 160 -5.06 17.44 1.20
CA LEU A 160 -5.71 18.64 0.66
C LEU A 160 -6.34 19.48 1.77
N HIS A 161 -7.27 18.90 2.51
CA HIS A 161 -7.95 19.54 3.63
C HIS A 161 -8.63 18.48 4.52
N SER A 162 -9.04 18.89 5.72
CA SER A 162 -9.95 18.11 6.58
C SER A 162 -11.39 18.21 6.11
#